data_AF-A0A367JF64-F1
#
_entry.id   AF-A0A367JF64-F1
#
_cell.length_a   1.000
_cell.length_b   1.000
_cell.length_c   1.000
_cell.angle_alpha   90.00
_cell.angle_beta   90.00
_cell.angle_gamma   90.00
#
_symmetry.space_group_name_H-M   'P 1'
#
loop_
_entity.id
_entity.type
_entity.pdbx_description
1 polymer ?
#
loop_
_entity_poly.entity_id
_entity_poly.type
_entity_poly.pdbx_seq_one_letter_code
_entity_poly.pdbx_strand_id
1 'polypeptide(L)' 'MRCDVIAEGIIAAAKDLDLKIPLIVRLRGTKVDEAKKLIAESGLRIFAVEDLDTAAQKAVKFSQIVSLAREANIDVKFA' A
#
# COMPACT_ATOMS: atom_id res chain seq x y z
N MET A 1 19.08 -4.75 -4.10
CA MET A 1 18.16 -5.25 -3.05
C MET A 1 16.96 -5.88 -3.74
N ARG A 2 16.53 -7.05 -3.30
CA ARG A 2 15.48 -7.87 -3.91
C ARG A 2 14.10 -7.40 -3.42
N CYS A 3 13.29 -6.82 -4.31
CA CYS A 3 12.01 -6.21 -3.94
C CYS A 3 10.91 -7.25 -3.65
N ASP A 4 11.02 -8.45 -4.20
CA ASP A 4 10.14 -9.59 -3.96
C ASP A 4 10.11 -9.96 -2.47
N VAL A 5 11.27 -10.14 -1.85
CA VAL A 5 11.39 -10.48 -0.41
C VAL A 5 10.84 -9.37 0.49
N ILE A 6 11.04 -8.10 0.10
CA ILE A 6 10.50 -6.96 0.85
C ILE A 6 8.97 -6.94 0.78
N ALA A 7 8.40 -7.18 -0.41
CA ALA A 7 6.95 -7.22 -0.59
C ALA A 7 6.31 -8.34 0.23
N GLU A 8 6.91 -9.53 0.25
CA GLU A 8 6.43 -10.65 1.10
C GLU A 8 6.39 -10.27 2.58
N GLY A 9 7.46 -9.64 3.08
CA GLY A 9 7.52 -9.18 4.47
C GLY A 9 6.45 -8.13 4.80
N ILE A 10 6.21 -7.18 3.89
CA ILE A 10 5.17 -6.17 4.04
C ILE A 10 3.77 -6.81 4.05
N ILE A 11 3.51 -7.75 3.13
CA ILE A 11 2.22 -8.45 3.03
C ILE A 11 1.95 -9.26 4.30
N ALA A 12 2.95 -10.01 4.79
CA ALA A 12 2.85 -10.77 6.03
C ALA A 12 2.51 -9.87 7.21
N ALA A 13 3.27 -8.78 7.40
CA ALA A 13 3.01 -7.83 8.49
C ALA A 13 1.64 -7.14 8.38
N ALA A 14 1.22 -6.78 7.17
CA ALA A 14 -0.08 -6.14 6.95
C ALA A 14 -1.25 -7.08 7.25
N LYS A 15 -1.08 -8.37 6.97
CA LYS A 15 -2.06 -9.41 7.29
C LYS A 15 -2.11 -9.71 8.78
N ASP A 16 -0.94 -9.87 9.42
CA ASP A 16 -0.83 -10.18 10.85
C ASP A 16 -1.41 -9.05 11.73
N LEU A 17 -1.25 -7.80 11.31
CA LEU A 17 -1.75 -6.62 12.02
C LEU A 17 -3.18 -6.21 11.64
N ASP A 18 -3.84 -6.91 10.72
CA ASP A 18 -5.14 -6.55 10.14
C ASP A 18 -5.21 -5.04 9.77
N LEU A 19 -4.23 -4.58 8.97
CA LEU A 19 -4.12 -3.16 8.66
C LEU A 19 -5.34 -2.66 7.85
N LYS A 20 -6.13 -1.80 8.49
CA LYS A 20 -7.32 -1.17 7.89
C LYS A 20 -7.00 0.14 7.15
N ILE A 21 -5.83 0.71 7.39
CA ILE A 21 -5.36 1.93 6.73
C ILE A 21 -4.67 1.60 5.40
N PRO A 22 -4.78 2.45 4.37
CA PRO A 22 -4.10 2.23 3.10
C PRO A 22 -2.58 2.37 3.25
N LEU A 23 -1.83 1.43 2.67
CA LEU A 23 -0.37 1.41 2.69
C LEU A 23 0.19 1.73 1.31
N ILE A 24 1.04 2.75 1.20
CA ILE A 24 1.65 3.16 -0.06
C ILE A 24 3.12 2.73 0.00
N VAL A 25 3.52 1.84 -0.91
CA VAL A 25 4.86 1.26 -0.91
C VAL A 25 5.58 1.68 -2.17
N ARG A 26 6.65 2.45 -2.01
CA ARG A 26 7.54 2.79 -3.11
C ARG A 26 8.63 1.72 -3.24
N LEU A 27 8.66 1.00 -4.35
CA LEU A 27 9.65 -0.05 -4.61
C LEU A 27 10.66 0.38 -5.68
N ARG A 28 11.96 0.22 -5.40
CA ARG A 28 13.04 0.40 -6.37
C ARG A 28 14.13 -0.64 -6.11
N GLY A 29 14.47 -1.43 -7.12
CA GLY A 29 15.48 -2.47 -6.97
C GLY A 29 15.34 -3.54 -8.05
N THR A 30 15.74 -4.77 -7.72
CA THR A 30 15.59 -5.92 -8.60
C THR A 30 14.25 -6.62 -8.34
N LYS A 31 13.67 -7.23 -9.39
CA LYS A 31 12.39 -7.96 -9.31
C LYS A 31 11.19 -7.12 -8.84
N VAL A 32 11.14 -5.85 -9.26
CA VAL A 32 10.04 -4.94 -8.92
C VAL A 32 8.70 -5.43 -9.49
N ASP A 33 8.70 -6.01 -10.69
CA ASP A 33 7.49 -6.53 -11.31
C ASP A 33 6.90 -7.74 -10.55
N GLU A 34 7.76 -8.64 -10.09
CA GLU A 34 7.37 -9.76 -9.22
C GLU A 34 6.77 -9.22 -7.91
N ALA A 35 7.43 -8.25 -7.29
CA ALA A 35 6.95 -7.61 -6.05
C ALA A 35 5.59 -6.92 -6.23
N LYS A 36 5.39 -6.20 -7.34
CA LYS A 36 4.10 -5.58 -7.69
C LYS A 36 3.01 -6.61 -7.88
N LYS A 37 3.33 -7.73 -8.55
CA LYS A 37 2.39 -8.84 -8.76
C LYS A 37 1.98 -9.47 -7.42
N LEU A 38 2.94 -9.76 -6.54
CA LEU A 38 2.67 -10.27 -5.19
C LEU A 38 1.74 -9.33 -4.39
N ILE A 39 2.00 -8.02 -4.45
CA ILE A 39 1.18 -7.01 -3.79
C ILE A 39 -0.24 -7.00 -4.37
N ALA A 40 -0.38 -7.03 -5.71
CA ALA A 40 -1.69 -7.02 -6.36
C ALA A 40 -2.52 -8.29 -6.05
N GLU A 41 -1.86 -9.45 -5.96
CA GLU A 41 -2.51 -10.73 -5.65
C GLU A 41 -2.87 -10.87 -4.15
N SER A 42 -2.27 -10.07 -3.27
CA SER A 42 -2.51 -10.15 -1.82
C SER A 42 -3.93 -9.79 -1.40
N GLY A 43 -4.67 -9.03 -2.21
CA GLY A 43 -5.99 -8.51 -1.85
C GLY A 43 -6.00 -7.53 -0.67
N LEU A 44 -4.82 -7.09 -0.23
CA LEU A 44 -4.65 -6.11 0.85
C LEU A 44 -4.64 -4.69 0.29
N ARG A 45 -4.89 -3.70 1.16
CA ARG A 45 -4.94 -2.27 0.81
C ARG A 45 -3.53 -1.68 0.62
N ILE A 46 -2.70 -2.34 -0.18
CA ILE A 46 -1.29 -2.01 -0.41
C ILE A 46 -1.13 -1.54 -1.86
N PHE A 47 -0.59 -0.34 -2.04
CA PHE A 47 -0.43 0.30 -3.35
C PHE A 47 1.04 0.45 -3.68
N ALA A 48 1.51 -0.34 -4.64
CA ALA A 48 2.88 -0.28 -5.12
C ALA A 48 3.07 0.86 -6.14
N VAL A 49 4.12 1.67 -5.95
CA VAL A 49 4.50 2.78 -6.85
C VAL A 49 6.01 2.82 -7.07
N GLU A 50 6.45 3.40 -8.17
CA GLU A 50 7.88 3.47 -8.53
C GLU A 50 8.50 4.82 -8.23
N ASP A 51 7.72 5.87 -8.41
CA ASP A 51 8.13 7.26 -8.28
C ASP A 51 7.82 7.82 -6.89
N LEU A 52 8.73 8.63 -6.36
CA LEU A 52 8.62 9.16 -5.01
C LEU A 52 7.57 10.27 -4.92
N ASP A 53 7.49 11.15 -5.91
CA ASP A 53 6.52 12.23 -5.93
C ASP A 53 5.10 11.67 -6.03
N THR A 54 4.91 10.66 -6.88
CA THR A 54 3.66 9.92 -7.01
C THR A 54 3.28 9.22 -5.70
N ALA A 55 4.26 8.64 -4.99
CA ALA A 55 4.04 8.01 -3.69
C ALA A 55 3.56 9.03 -2.65
N ALA A 56 4.23 10.18 -2.57
CA ALA A 56 3.88 11.26 -1.64
C ALA A 56 2.49 11.82 -1.93
N GLN A 57 2.17 12.12 -3.20
CA GLN A 57 0.86 12.61 -3.60
C GLN A 57 -0.26 11.63 -3.24
N LYS A 58 -0.07 10.33 -3.51
CA LYS A 58 -1.04 9.30 -3.13
C LYS A 58 -1.20 9.20 -1.62
N ALA A 59 -0.10 9.21 -0.86
CA ALA A 59 -0.16 9.15 0.61
C ALA A 59 -0.97 10.31 1.20
N VAL A 60 -0.72 11.54 0.74
CA VAL A 60 -1.49 12.73 1.17
C VAL A 60 -2.97 12.61 0.78
N LYS A 61 -3.25 12.22 -0.47
CA LYS A 61 -4.62 12.07 -0.96
C LYS A 61 -5.41 11.02 -0.18
N PHE A 62 -4.82 9.85 0.08
CA PHE A 62 -5.46 8.81 0.88
C PHE A 62 -5.67 9.24 2.32
N SER A 63 -4.69 9.94 2.92
CA SER A 63 -4.83 10.50 4.27
C SER A 63 -6.04 11.44 4.36
N GLN A 64 -6.20 12.34 3.39
CA GLN A 64 -7.36 13.23 3.32
C GLN A 64 -8.68 12.44 3.24
N ILE A 65 -8.78 11.46 2.35
CA ILE A 65 -10.00 10.65 2.20
C ILE A 65 -10.34 9.91 3.51
N VAL A 66 -9.33 9.33 4.17
CA VAL A 66 -9.54 8.65 5.46
C VAL A 66 -9.99 9.62 6.54
N SER A 67 -9.43 10.84 6.60
CA SER A 67 -9.84 11.86 7.55
C SER A 67 -11.29 12.30 7.33
N LEU A 68 -11.67 12.62 6.08
CA LEU A 68 -13.06 12.98 5.77
C LEU A 68 -14.04 11.87 6.10
N ALA A 69 -13.67 10.62 5.83
CA ALA A 69 -14.54 9.50 6.11
C ALA A 69 -14.71 9.23 7.61
N ARG A 70 -13.66 9.44 8.40
CA ARG A 70 -13.76 9.42 9.87
C ARG A 70 -14.70 10.49 10.39
N GLU A 71 -14.63 11.71 9.84
CA GLU A 71 -15.54 12.81 10.20
C GLU A 71 -17.00 12.49 9.83
N ALA A 72 -17.21 11.85 8.67
CA ALA A 72 -18.52 11.43 8.21
C ALA A 72 -19.04 10.13 8.87
N ASN A 73 -18.24 9.48 9.71
CA ASN A 73 -18.51 8.17 10.31
C ASN A 73 -18.80 7.07 9.27
N ILE A 74 -18.10 7.11 8.14
CA ILE A 74 -18.22 6.17 7.01
C ILE A 74 -16.97 5.29 6.94
N ASP A 75 -17.17 3.98 6.78
CA ASP A 75 -16.06 3.04 6.58
C ASP A 75 -15.67 2.99 5.09
N VAL A 76 -14.45 3.41 4.76
CA VAL A 76 -13.96 3.44 3.37
C VAL A 76 -13.25 2.14 3.05
N LYS A 77 -13.75 1.45 2.02
CA LYS A 77 -13.06 0.34 1.39
C LYS A 77 -12.31 0.86 0.17
N PHE A 78 -10.99 0.91 0.28
CA PHE A 78 -10.09 1.13 -0.86
C PHE A 78 -9.86 -0.23 -1.52
N ALA A 79 -10.50 -0.45 -2.67
CA ALA A 79 -10.37 -1.66 -3.49
C ALA A 79 -9.36 -1.44 -4.61
#